data_AF-A0AAD9KR39-F1
#
_entry.id   AF-A0AAD9KR39-F1
#
_cell.length_a   1.000
_cell.length_b   1.000
_cell.length_c   1.000
_cell.angle_alpha   90.00
_cell.angle_beta   90.00
_cell.angle_gamma   90.00
#
_symmetry.space_group_name_H-M   'P 1'
#
loop_
_entity.id
_entity.type
_entity.pdbx_description
1 polymer ?
#
loop_
_entity_poly.entity_id
_entity_poly.type
_entity_poly.pdbx_seq_one_letter_code
_entity_poly.pdbx_strand_id
1 'polypeptide(L)'
;MQEMVGKGEKDIEQLCCVLRVLGTPNEHIWPGMSELPDYNKITFPENQPVPFEEILPDASPMALDLLRRFLVYPSKQRIPAKEALLHPYFFSEPLPAHHSELPIPQRTSKKMRRAHQAHEYNIDTPLADSLLDPDRIAPHVHVKN
;
A
#
# COMPACT_ATOMS: atom_id res chain seq x y z
N MET A 1 -21.37 23.65 -20.52
CA MET A 1 -20.53 22.57 -21.08
C MET A 1 -19.74 22.00 -19.93
N GLN A 2 -20.15 20.81 -19.45
CA GLN A 2 -19.45 20.11 -18.38
C GLN A 2 -18.30 19.36 -19.04
N GLU A 3 -17.05 19.68 -18.72
CA GLU A 3 -15.88 18.94 -19.18
C GLU A 3 -16.02 17.47 -18.75
N MET A 4 -16.28 16.63 -19.75
CA MET A 4 -16.20 15.19 -19.61
C MET A 4 -14.72 14.83 -19.64
N VAL A 5 -14.02 15.04 -18.52
CA VAL A 5 -12.63 14.60 -18.34
C VAL A 5 -12.60 13.09 -18.60
N GLY A 6 -12.01 12.72 -19.73
CA GLY A 6 -11.99 11.35 -20.22
C GLY A 6 -11.24 10.46 -19.24
N LYS A 7 -11.60 9.17 -19.15
CA LYS A 7 -10.86 8.21 -18.31
C LYS A 7 -9.35 8.24 -18.59
N GLY A 8 -8.96 8.42 -19.85
CA GLY A 8 -7.57 8.52 -20.26
C GLY A 8 -6.82 9.75 -19.74
N GLU A 9 -7.47 10.91 -19.56
CA GLU A 9 -6.80 12.08 -18.96
C GLU A 9 -6.44 11.79 -17.50
N LYS A 10 -7.33 11.12 -16.76
CA LYS A 10 -7.09 10.74 -15.37
C LYS A 10 -5.99 9.69 -15.23
N ASP A 11 -5.92 8.72 -16.14
CA ASP A 11 -4.89 7.68 -16.11
C ASP A 11 -3.50 8.27 -16.39
N ILE A 12 -3.41 9.21 -17.35
CA ILE A 12 -2.16 9.93 -17.67
C ILE A 12 -1.74 10.81 -16.49
N GLU A 13 -2.66 11.56 -15.89
CA GLU A 13 -2.39 12.36 -14.69
C GLU A 13 -1.92 11.49 -13.51
N GLN A 14 -2.51 10.31 -13.33
CA GLN A 14 -2.10 9.36 -12.31
C GLN A 14 -0.66 8.85 -12.57
N LEU A 15 -0.32 8.53 -13.82
CA LEU A 15 1.05 8.16 -14.20
C LEU A 15 2.02 9.30 -13.89
N CYS A 16 1.70 10.53 -14.28
CA CYS A 16 2.48 11.72 -13.93
C CYS A 16 2.70 11.84 -12.41
N CYS A 17 1.67 11.59 -11.61
CA CYS A 17 1.77 11.64 -10.15
C CYS A 17 2.74 10.59 -9.60
N VAL A 18 2.64 9.34 -10.09
CA VAL A 18 3.54 8.25 -9.68
C VAL A 18 4.98 8.58 -10.06
N LEU A 19 5.24 8.98 -11.31
CA LEU A 19 6.57 9.31 -11.80
C LEU A 19 7.19 10.52 -11.08
N ARG A 20 6.37 11.49 -10.66
CA ARG A 20 6.83 12.65 -9.86
C ARG A 20 7.33 12.26 -8.48
N VAL A 21 6.76 11.22 -7.88
CA VAL A 21 7.13 10.78 -6.53
C VAL A 21 8.23 9.73 -6.58
N LEU A 22 8.05 8.68 -7.39
CA LEU A 22 8.97 7.55 -7.47
C LEU A 22 10.13 7.76 -8.45
N GLY A 23 10.15 8.88 -9.18
CA GLY A 23 11.10 9.13 -10.26
C GLY A 23 10.81 8.32 -11.51
N THR A 24 11.45 8.65 -12.62
CA THR A 24 11.25 7.92 -13.89
C THR A 24 12.05 6.61 -13.88
N PRO A 25 11.41 5.44 -14.04
CA PRO A 25 12.13 4.16 -14.08
C PRO A 25 12.95 4.03 -15.35
N ASN A 26 13.94 3.13 -15.31
CA ASN A 26 14.73 2.71 -16.46
C ASN A 26 14.83 1.18 -16.49
N GLU A 27 15.43 0.61 -17.54
CA GLU A 27 15.59 -0.84 -17.69
C GLU A 27 16.41 -1.52 -16.58
N HIS A 28 17.18 -0.77 -15.80
CA HIS A 28 17.84 -1.30 -14.61
C HIS A 28 16.88 -1.47 -13.44
N ILE A 29 15.98 -0.49 -13.22
CA ILE A 29 14.98 -0.51 -12.13
C ILE A 29 13.80 -1.42 -12.48
N TRP A 30 13.32 -1.36 -13.73
CA TRP A 30 12.19 -2.15 -14.23
C TRP A 30 12.55 -2.83 -15.55
N PRO A 31 13.23 -3.99 -15.50
CA PRO A 31 13.57 -4.74 -16.69
C PRO A 31 12.32 -5.15 -17.48
N GLY A 32 12.33 -4.89 -18.79
CA GLY A 32 11.23 -5.16 -19.71
C GLY A 32 10.13 -4.09 -19.72
N MET A 33 10.35 -2.93 -19.10
CA MET A 33 9.37 -1.84 -19.11
C MET A 33 9.07 -1.33 -20.53
N SER A 34 10.08 -1.35 -21.41
CA SER A 34 9.93 -0.94 -22.81
C SER A 34 9.04 -1.87 -23.65
N GLU A 35 8.80 -3.10 -23.18
CA GLU A 35 7.96 -4.10 -23.83
C GLU A 35 6.47 -3.95 -23.48
N LEU A 36 6.11 -3.04 -22.56
CA LEU A 36 4.72 -2.86 -22.16
C LEU A 36 3.87 -2.30 -23.32
N PRO A 37 2.61 -2.75 -23.49
CA PRO A 37 1.79 -2.44 -24.67
C PRO A 37 1.62 -0.96 -25.01
N ASP A 38 1.71 -0.09 -24.01
CA ASP A 38 1.46 1.36 -24.14
C ASP A 38 2.72 2.22 -23.90
N TYR A 39 3.89 1.62 -23.65
CA TYR A 39 5.09 2.35 -23.25
C TYR A 39 5.51 3.45 -24.23
N ASN A 40 5.52 3.14 -25.54
CA ASN A 40 5.97 4.07 -26.58
C ASN A 40 4.87 5.04 -27.06
N LYS A 41 3.69 5.04 -26.42
CA LYS A 41 2.57 5.89 -26.86
C LYS A 41 2.61 7.29 -26.26
N ILE A 42 3.27 7.45 -25.11
CA ILE A 42 3.31 8.69 -24.34
C ILE A 42 4.69 8.86 -23.74
N THR A 43 5.25 10.05 -23.87
CA THR A 43 6.53 10.41 -23.26
C THR A 43 6.29 11.31 -22.06
N PHE A 44 6.88 10.97 -20.92
CA PHE A 44 6.86 11.78 -19.71
C PHE A 44 8.22 12.46 -19.51
N PRO A 45 8.28 13.63 -18.85
CA PRO A 45 9.54 14.22 -18.43
C PRO A 45 10.29 13.29 -17.46
N GLU A 46 11.61 13.35 -17.49
CA GLU A 46 12.45 12.64 -16.51
C GLU A 46 12.37 13.32 -15.15
N ASN A 47 12.00 12.54 -14.14
CA ASN A 47 11.88 13.00 -12.77
C ASN A 47 12.87 12.24 -11.88
N GLN A 48 13.51 12.96 -10.97
CA GLN A 48 14.27 12.33 -9.88
C GLN A 48 13.30 11.82 -8.81
N PRO A 49 13.59 10.69 -8.16
CA PRO A 49 12.78 10.21 -7.04
C PRO A 49 12.83 11.20 -5.88
N VAL A 50 11.68 11.43 -5.24
CA VAL A 50 11.59 12.23 -4.02
C VAL A 50 11.74 11.30 -2.82
N PRO A 51 12.63 11.60 -1.85
CA PRO A 51 12.75 10.80 -0.64
C PRO A 51 11.41 10.72 0.11
N PHE A 52 11.01 9.52 0.55
CA PHE A 52 9.74 9.38 1.28
C PHE A 52 9.72 10.13 2.61
N GLU A 53 10.89 10.38 3.20
CA GLU A 53 11.06 11.24 4.36
C GLU A 53 10.54 12.66 4.13
N GLU A 54 10.65 13.19 2.90
CA GLU A 54 10.15 14.52 2.55
C GLU A 54 8.62 14.52 2.37
N ILE A 55 8.05 13.38 1.94
CA ILE A 55 6.62 13.23 1.66
C ILE A 55 5.86 12.88 2.93
N LEU A 56 6.45 12.07 3.79
CA LEU A 56 5.88 11.54 5.03
C LEU A 56 6.84 11.84 6.20
N PRO A 57 6.97 13.11 6.60
CA PRO A 57 7.94 13.54 7.62
C PRO A 57 7.66 12.92 9.00
N ASP A 58 6.40 12.56 9.28
CA ASP A 58 5.98 11.98 10.56
C ASP A 58 6.03 10.44 10.56
N ALA A 59 6.39 9.81 9.43
CA ALA A 59 6.45 8.36 9.34
C ALA A 59 7.71 7.82 10.02
N SER A 60 7.57 6.71 10.76
CA SER A 60 8.72 6.04 11.37
C SER A 60 9.63 5.42 10.31
N PRO A 61 10.93 5.23 10.60
CA PRO A 61 11.86 4.58 9.66
C PRO A 61 11.39 3.20 9.20
N MET A 62 10.72 2.43 10.08
CA MET A 62 10.15 1.13 9.74
C MET A 62 8.94 1.24 8.82
N ALA A 63 8.11 2.29 8.96
CA ALA A 63 7.00 2.55 8.05
C ALA A 63 7.51 2.88 6.65
N LEU A 64 8.55 3.72 6.58
CA LEU A 64 9.20 4.10 5.33
C LEU A 64 9.87 2.91 4.64
N ASP A 65 10.53 2.01 5.39
CA ASP A 65 11.09 0.77 4.82
C ASP A 65 10.00 -0.12 4.22
N LEU A 66 8.90 -0.32 4.95
CA LEU A 66 7.76 -1.11 4.46
C LEU A 66 7.14 -0.48 3.20
N LEU A 67 7.01 0.85 3.17
CA LEU A 67 6.48 1.59 2.03
C LEU A 67 7.36 1.43 0.77
N ARG A 68 8.69 1.46 0.93
CA ARG A 68 9.64 1.20 -0.18
C ARG A 68 9.47 -0.18 -0.78
N ARG A 69 9.12 -1.18 0.02
CA ARG A 69 8.87 -2.56 -0.45
C ARG A 69 7.52 -2.71 -1.16
N PHE A 70 6.54 -1.85 -0.83
CA PHE A 70 5.24 -1.82 -1.53
C PHE A 70 5.31 -1.04 -2.85
N LEU A 71 5.95 0.13 -2.85
CA LEU A 71 5.93 1.08 -3.96
C LEU A 71 7.12 0.89 -4.92
N VAL A 72 7.26 -0.33 -5.45
CA VAL A 72 8.21 -0.65 -6.52
C VAL A 72 7.50 -0.79 -7.87
N TYR A 73 8.22 -0.45 -8.94
CA TYR A 73 7.71 -0.53 -10.32
C TYR A 73 7.42 -1.97 -10.76
N PRO A 74 8.36 -2.93 -10.66
CA PRO A 74 8.08 -4.29 -11.11
C PRO A 74 7.13 -4.96 -10.11
N SER A 75 5.92 -5.28 -10.56
CA SER A 75 4.89 -5.88 -9.69
C SER A 75 5.35 -7.19 -9.04
N LYS A 76 6.19 -7.97 -9.73
CA LYS A 76 6.77 -9.23 -9.23
C LYS A 76 7.79 -9.04 -8.08
N GLN A 77 8.35 -7.84 -7.92
CA GLN A 77 9.30 -7.52 -6.85
C GLN A 77 8.61 -6.90 -5.62
N ARG A 78 7.31 -6.61 -5.72
CA ARG A 78 6.54 -6.06 -4.59
C ARG A 78 6.42 -7.11 -3.47
N ILE A 79 6.62 -6.68 -2.23
CA ILE A 79 6.50 -7.57 -1.07
C ILE A 79 5.11 -8.25 -1.01
N PRO A 80 5.04 -9.58 -0.86
CA PRO A 80 3.78 -10.30 -0.64
C PRO A 80 3.16 -9.96 0.72
N ALA A 81 1.83 -9.97 0.81
CA ALA A 81 1.11 -9.65 2.06
C ALA A 81 1.57 -10.50 3.26
N LYS A 82 1.76 -11.81 3.06
CA LYS A 82 2.25 -12.74 4.10
C LYS A 82 3.63 -12.36 4.65
N GLU A 83 4.48 -11.73 3.83
CA GLU A 83 5.81 -11.29 4.23
C GLU A 83 5.75 -9.90 4.85
N ALA A 84 4.91 -9.00 4.31
CA ALA A 84 4.68 -7.66 4.85
C ALA A 84 4.13 -7.71 6.28
N LEU A 85 3.23 -8.64 6.57
CA LEU A 85 2.68 -8.85 7.91
C LEU A 85 3.71 -9.28 8.95
N LEU A 86 4.88 -9.76 8.51
CA LEU A 86 6.00 -10.13 9.39
C LEU A 86 7.07 -9.03 9.45
N HIS A 87 6.81 -7.86 8.86
CA HIS A 87 7.73 -6.74 8.88
C HIS A 87 7.85 -6.15 10.30
N PRO A 88 9.06 -5.72 10.74
CA PRO A 88 9.27 -5.13 12.06
C PRO A 88 8.38 -3.92 12.38
N TYR A 89 7.84 -3.26 11.36
CA TYR A 89 6.86 -2.18 11.50
C TYR A 89 5.66 -2.58 12.37
N PHE A 90 5.16 -3.82 12.27
CA PHE A 90 4.00 -4.26 13.03
C PHE A 90 4.31 -4.70 14.48
N PHE A 91 5.58 -4.80 14.83
CA PHE A 91 6.04 -5.28 16.15
C PHE A 91 6.87 -4.25 16.92
N SER A 92 7.09 -3.07 16.32
CA SER A 92 7.80 -1.95 16.94
C SER A 92 6.79 -0.99 17.56
N GLU A 93 7.14 -0.38 18.69
CA GLU A 93 6.35 0.70 19.28
C GLU A 93 6.30 1.93 18.36
N PRO A 94 5.18 2.69 18.33
CA PRO A 94 3.92 2.38 19.00
C PRO A 94 3.21 1.20 18.33
N LEU A 95 2.74 0.25 19.13
CA LEU A 95 1.92 -0.85 18.62
C LEU A 95 0.60 -0.32 18.01
N PRO A 96 -0.03 -1.07 17.08
CA PRO A 96 -1.32 -0.69 16.52
C PRO A 96 -2.36 -0.41 17.61
N ALA A 97 -3.09 0.70 17.46
CA ALA A 97 -4.17 1.04 18.37
C ALA A 97 -5.18 -0.10 18.49
N HIS A 98 -5.69 -0.34 19.69
CA HIS A 98 -6.74 -1.33 19.87
C HIS A 98 -7.97 -0.91 19.07
N HIS A 99 -8.69 -1.86 18.47
CA HIS A 99 -9.80 -1.55 17.56
C HIS A 99 -10.91 -0.69 18.22
N SER A 100 -11.06 -0.75 19.55
CA SER A 100 -11.98 0.10 20.31
C SER A 100 -11.57 1.57 20.42
N GLU A 101 -10.29 1.88 20.18
CA GLU A 101 -9.71 3.23 20.23
C GLU A 101 -9.74 3.93 18.87
N LEU A 102 -9.99 3.18 17.79
CA LEU A 102 -10.07 3.74 16.45
C LEU A 102 -11.28 4.66 16.29
N PRO A 103 -11.13 5.83 15.65
CA PRO A 103 -12.25 6.75 15.45
C PRO A 103 -13.29 6.12 14.53
N ILE A 104 -14.56 6.08 14.98
CA ILE A 104 -15.66 5.58 14.16
C ILE A 104 -15.97 6.66 13.09
N PRO A 105 -15.81 6.35 11.79
CA PRO A 105 -16.12 7.30 10.74
C PRO A 105 -17.61 7.68 10.79
N GLN A 106 -17.91 8.97 10.88
CA GLN A 106 -19.27 9.48 10.76
C GLN A 106 -19.75 9.26 9.32
N ARG A 107 -20.43 8.15 9.05
CA ARG A 107 -21.05 7.89 7.74
C ARG A 107 -22.16 8.90 7.52
N THR A 108 -21.93 9.90 6.68
CA THR A 108 -23.00 10.76 6.19
C THR A 108 -24.04 9.87 5.49
N SER A 109 -25.21 9.75 6.11
CA SER A 109 -26.27 8.87 5.68
C SER A 109 -26.78 9.27 4.29
N LYS A 110 -26.34 8.57 3.23
CA LYS A 110 -27.07 8.49 1.94
C LYS A 110 -26.64 7.26 1.13
N LYS A 111 -27.60 6.33 0.99
CA LYS A 111 -27.70 5.19 0.06
C LYS A 111 -26.80 3.97 0.32
N MET A 112 -27.38 3.02 1.04
CA MET A 112 -26.96 1.61 1.06
C MET A 112 -27.00 1.05 -0.37
N ARG A 113 -25.82 0.82 -0.96
CA ARG A 113 -25.66 -0.19 -2.02
C ARG A 113 -25.73 -1.56 -1.33
N ARG A 114 -26.42 -2.49 -1.99
CA ARG A 114 -26.67 -3.88 -1.58
C ARG A 114 -25.50 -4.48 -0.80
N ALA A 115 -25.83 -5.15 0.31
CA ALA A 115 -24.91 -5.96 1.10
C ALA A 115 -24.10 -6.86 0.17
N HIS A 116 -22.87 -6.45 -0.15
CA HIS A 116 -21.82 -7.42 -0.33
C HIS A 116 -21.63 -8.01 1.06
N GLN A 117 -21.95 -9.29 1.16
CA GLN A 117 -21.63 -10.19 2.26
C GLN A 117 -20.35 -9.69 2.93
N ALA A 118 -20.50 -9.03 4.07
CA ALA A 118 -19.37 -8.68 4.88
C ALA A 118 -18.72 -10.02 5.21
N HIS A 119 -17.53 -10.26 4.68
CA HIS A 119 -16.68 -11.25 5.29
C HIS A 119 -16.39 -10.67 6.68
N GLU A 120 -17.18 -11.09 7.65
CA GLU A 120 -17.03 -10.70 9.04
C GLU A 120 -15.68 -11.24 9.46
N TYR A 121 -14.67 -10.37 9.56
CA TYR A 121 -13.37 -10.74 10.09
C TYR A 121 -13.59 -11.09 11.56
N ASN A 122 -13.69 -12.38 11.85
CA ASN A 122 -13.86 -12.86 13.21
C ASN A 122 -12.47 -12.91 13.87
N ILE A 123 -12.24 -12.03 14.84
CA ILE A 123 -11.01 -12.00 15.64
C ILE A 123 -10.83 -13.25 16.51
N ASP A 124 -11.89 -14.02 16.72
CA ASP A 124 -11.90 -15.31 17.43
C ASP A 124 -11.65 -16.50 16.49
N THR A 125 -11.37 -16.26 15.20
CA THR A 125 -10.98 -17.33 14.28
C THR A 125 -9.72 -18.00 14.82
N PRO A 126 -9.68 -19.34 14.94
CA PRO A 126 -8.52 -20.05 15.44
C PRO A 126 -7.26 -19.66 14.66
N LEU A 127 -6.15 -19.46 15.37
CA LEU A 127 -4.86 -19.06 14.78
C LEU A 127 -4.37 -20.03 13.68
N ALA A 128 -4.87 -21.27 13.67
CA ALA A 128 -4.59 -22.27 12.64
C ALA A 128 -5.06 -21.86 11.22
N ASP A 129 -6.06 -20.97 11.11
CA ASP A 129 -6.54 -20.43 9.84
C ASP A 129 -5.90 -19.07 9.49
N SER A 130 -4.90 -18.64 10.28
CA SER A 130 -4.18 -17.39 10.07
C SER A 130 -3.28 -17.45 8.83
N LEU A 131 -3.15 -16.32 8.13
CA LEU A 131 -2.20 -16.16 7.03
C LEU A 131 -0.73 -16.25 7.47
N LEU A 132 -0.47 -16.30 8.78
CA LEU A 132 0.84 -16.27 9.39
C LEU A 132 1.07 -17.51 10.24
N ASP A 133 2.27 -18.06 10.12
CA ASP A 133 2.76 -19.13 10.98
C ASP A 133 2.85 -18.64 12.44
N PRO A 134 2.14 -19.27 13.38
CA PRO A 134 2.17 -18.93 14.81
C PRO A 134 3.58 -18.84 15.40
N ASP A 135 4.50 -19.71 14.99
CA ASP A 135 5.84 -19.77 15.56
C ASP A 135 6.67 -18.54 15.18
N ARG A 136 6.35 -17.93 14.03
CA ARG A 136 7.02 -16.72 13.54
C ARG A 136 6.55 -15.45 14.24
N ILE A 137 5.34 -15.46 14.81
CA ILE A 137 4.76 -14.32 15.53
C ILE A 137 4.91 -14.44 17.04
N ALA A 138 5.07 -15.67 17.58
CA ALA A 138 5.16 -15.93 19.02
C ALA A 138 6.14 -15.02 19.78
N PRO A 139 7.34 -14.68 19.26
CA PRO A 139 8.26 -13.78 19.97
C PRO A 139 7.74 -12.34 20.15
N HIS A 140 6.74 -11.94 19.37
CA HIS A 140 6.21 -10.59 19.35
C HIS A 140 4.87 -10.44 20.10
N VAL A 141 4.22 -11.55 20.43
CA VAL A 141 2.96 -11.56 21.18
C VAL A 141 3.27 -11.38 22.66
N HIS A 142 3.13 -10.15 23.15
CA HIS A 142 3.23 -9.87 24.58
C HIS A 142 1.89 -10.21 25.24
N VAL A 143 1.80 -11.39 25.85
CA VAL A 143 0.66 -11.75 26.71
C VAL A 143 0.69 -10.82 27.94
N LYS A 144 -0.18 -9.81 27.95
CA LYS A 144 -0.50 -9.11 29.21
C LYS A 144 -1.41 -10.05 30.01
N ASN A 145 -0.85 -10.62 31.08
CA ASN A 145 -1.62 -11.28 32.15
C ASN A 145 -2.50 -10.28 32.88
#